data_AF-A0A2M7F876-F1
#
_entry.id   AF-A0A2M7F876-F1
#
_cell.length_a   1.000
_cell.length_b   1.000
_cell.length_c   1.000
_cell.angle_alpha   90.00
_cell.angle_beta   90.00
_cell.angle_gamma   90.00
#
_symmetry.space_group_name_H-M   'P 1'
#
loop_
_entity.id
_entity.type
_entity.pdbx_description
1 polymer ?
#
loop_
_entity_poly.entity_id
_entity_poly.type
_entity_poly.pdbx_seq_one_letter_code
_entity_poly.pdbx_strand_id
1 'polypeptide(L)'
;MIVYRIAKTRYVRDLSGVGARIYGGRWNGKGTDVIYTSESRSLATVEYLIHMPLSLVPEDLSIALIKISGKIASKNIQKSELPANWRDSPPPLRLAEIGNAWLLKGSSLLLRVPSAVVEHEYNILIDPGHPDMKSVSIQSVEPYHFDVRLFKGI
;
A
#
# COMPACT_ATOMS: atom_id res chain seq x y z
N MET A 1 -4.45 15.05 1.60
CA MET A 1 -5.29 13.90 2.01
C MET A 1 -4.57 13.07 3.07
N ILE A 2 -5.28 12.15 3.73
CA ILE A 2 -4.70 11.15 4.64
C ILE A 2 -4.82 9.77 4.00
N VAL A 3 -3.74 9.00 4.04
CA VAL A 3 -3.71 7.59 3.65
C VAL A 3 -3.19 6.75 4.82
N TYR A 4 -3.49 5.45 4.80
CA TYR A 4 -3.29 4.58 5.95
C TYR A 4 -2.35 3.44 5.64
N ARG A 5 -1.47 3.10 6.58
CA ARG A 5 -0.58 1.94 6.47
C ARG A 5 -0.51 1.21 7.80
N ILE A 6 -0.78 -0.08 7.78
CA ILE A 6 -0.56 -0.98 8.92
C ILE A 6 0.75 -1.73 8.69
N ALA A 7 1.61 -1.74 9.71
CA ALA A 7 2.85 -2.51 9.70
C ALA A 7 3.30 -2.80 11.14
N LYS A 8 4.35 -3.62 11.30
CA LYS A 8 5.04 -3.75 12.58
C LYS A 8 5.53 -2.38 13.04
N THR A 9 5.41 -2.11 14.33
CA THR A 9 5.66 -0.80 14.96
C THR A 9 7.05 -0.27 14.62
N ARG A 10 8.06 -1.14 14.57
CA ARG A 10 9.44 -0.79 14.18
C ARG A 10 9.61 -0.32 12.73
N TYR A 11 8.65 -0.61 11.84
CA TYR A 11 8.72 -0.28 10.41
C TYR A 11 7.60 0.65 9.94
N VAL A 12 6.57 0.90 10.75
CA VAL A 12 5.39 1.68 10.33
C VAL A 12 5.75 3.12 9.95
N ARG A 13 6.87 3.63 10.46
CA ARG A 13 7.38 4.97 10.16
C ARG A 13 8.30 5.03 8.93
N ASP A 14 8.60 3.90 8.30
CA ASP A 14 9.47 3.86 7.13
C ASP A 14 8.78 4.52 5.92
N LEU A 15 9.32 5.63 5.45
CA LEU A 15 8.88 6.28 4.21
C LEU A 15 9.91 6.14 3.07
N SER A 16 10.85 5.20 3.16
CA SER A 16 11.82 4.95 2.09
C SER A 16 11.39 3.82 1.14
N GLY A 17 10.41 2.99 1.52
CA GLY A 17 9.91 1.91 0.66
C GLY A 17 10.77 0.63 0.66
N VAL A 18 11.72 0.51 1.58
CA VAL A 18 12.73 -0.58 1.61
C VAL A 18 12.08 -1.96 1.76
N GLY A 19 10.98 -2.06 2.52
CA GLY A 19 10.25 -3.32 2.65
C GLY A 19 9.76 -3.84 1.30
N ALA A 20 9.11 -2.98 0.50
CA ALA A 20 8.64 -3.34 -0.82
C ALA A 20 9.78 -3.66 -1.78
N ARG A 21 10.93 -2.97 -1.66
CA ARG A 21 12.13 -3.26 -2.45
C ARG A 21 12.68 -4.67 -2.19
N ILE A 22 12.75 -5.09 -0.93
CA ILE A 22 13.34 -6.39 -0.55
C ILE A 22 12.43 -7.54 -1.01
N TYR A 23 11.13 -7.44 -0.77
CA TYR A 23 10.21 -8.55 -0.97
C TYR A 23 9.47 -8.51 -2.32
N GLY A 24 9.39 -7.34 -2.95
CA GLY A 24 8.46 -7.08 -4.04
C GLY A 24 7.02 -6.91 -3.53
N GLY A 25 6.09 -6.67 -4.44
CA GLY A 25 4.67 -6.56 -4.15
C GLY A 25 3.84 -6.71 -5.42
N ARG A 26 2.51 -6.53 -5.29
CA ARG A 26 1.60 -6.60 -6.45
C ARG A 26 1.96 -5.57 -7.53
N TRP A 27 2.43 -4.40 -7.13
CA TRP A 27 2.70 -3.26 -7.99
C TRP A 27 4.18 -2.87 -8.09
N ASN A 28 5.11 -3.71 -7.61
CA ASN A 28 6.54 -3.46 -7.78
C ASN A 28 7.35 -4.75 -7.82
N GLY A 29 8.41 -4.75 -8.63
CA GLY A 29 9.41 -5.81 -8.61
C GLY A 29 10.35 -5.69 -7.40
N LYS A 30 11.04 -6.80 -7.08
CA LYS A 30 12.19 -6.75 -6.16
C LYS A 30 13.24 -5.79 -6.70
N GLY A 31 13.87 -5.03 -5.81
CA GLY A 31 14.83 -3.98 -6.18
C GLY A 31 14.21 -2.60 -6.41
N THR A 32 12.89 -2.48 -6.41
CA THR A 32 12.19 -1.20 -6.59
C THR A 32 11.55 -0.71 -5.29
N ASP A 33 11.91 0.48 -4.82
CA ASP A 33 11.32 1.14 -3.66
C ASP A 33 9.93 1.70 -3.96
N VAL A 34 8.95 1.40 -3.10
CA VAL A 34 7.60 1.98 -3.17
C VAL A 34 6.94 1.89 -1.79
N ILE A 35 6.09 2.87 -1.46
CA ILE A 35 5.32 2.85 -0.22
C ILE A 35 3.88 2.48 -0.55
N TYR A 36 3.39 1.39 0.05
CA TYR A 36 2.00 0.97 -0.04
C TYR A 36 1.18 1.60 1.08
N THR A 37 0.06 2.20 0.70
CA THR A 37 -0.94 2.75 1.62
C THR A 37 -2.34 2.50 1.07
N SER A 38 -3.35 2.67 1.90
CA SER A 38 -4.76 2.53 1.53
C SER A 38 -5.52 3.83 1.73
N GLU A 39 -6.56 4.08 0.94
CA GLU A 39 -7.40 5.28 1.08
C GLU A 39 -8.23 5.28 2.36
N SER A 40 -8.51 4.11 2.95
CA SER A 40 -9.29 3.97 4.17
C SER A 40 -8.57 3.10 5.21
N ARG A 41 -8.91 3.31 6.49
CA ARG A 41 -8.43 2.45 7.59
C ARG A 41 -8.89 1.01 7.40
N SER A 42 -10.16 0.82 7.01
CA SER A 42 -10.75 -0.50 6.77
C SER A 42 -10.06 -1.26 5.65
N LEU A 43 -9.67 -0.59 4.56
CA LEU A 43 -8.92 -1.24 3.50
C LEU A 43 -7.53 -1.66 3.97
N ALA A 44 -6.82 -0.80 4.71
CA ALA A 44 -5.51 -1.16 5.27
C ALA A 44 -5.61 -2.39 6.18
N THR A 45 -6.69 -2.51 6.96
CA THR A 45 -7.01 -3.70 7.78
C THR A 45 -7.14 -4.95 6.91
N VAL A 46 -7.96 -4.88 5.85
CA VAL A 46 -8.25 -6.03 4.98
C VAL A 46 -7.00 -6.46 4.18
N GLU A 47 -6.25 -5.50 3.63
CA GLU A 47 -4.99 -5.77 2.92
C GLU A 47 -3.96 -6.42 3.85
N TYR A 48 -3.89 -6.03 5.13
CA TYR A 48 -2.99 -6.70 6.07
C TYR A 48 -3.43 -8.15 6.35
N LEU A 49 -4.73 -8.39 6.54
CA LEU A 49 -5.28 -9.71 6.88
C LEU A 49 -5.09 -10.75 5.77
N ILE A 50 -5.19 -10.37 4.50
CA ILE A 50 -5.02 -11.33 3.39
C ILE A 50 -3.57 -11.78 3.18
N HIS A 51 -2.60 -11.03 3.72
CA HIS A 51 -1.18 -11.31 3.57
C HIS A 51 -0.58 -12.06 4.77
N MET A 52 -1.36 -12.30 5.83
CA MET A 52 -0.92 -12.95 7.05
C MET A 52 -1.82 -14.14 7.40
N PRO A 53 -1.26 -15.31 7.74
CA PRO A 53 -2.02 -16.35 8.41
C PRO A 53 -2.60 -15.77 9.69
N LEU A 54 -3.91 -15.92 9.89
CA LEU A 54 -4.63 -15.34 11.03
C LEU A 54 -4.13 -15.86 12.39
N SER A 55 -3.49 -17.03 12.41
CA SER A 55 -2.82 -17.60 13.59
C SER A 55 -1.51 -16.92 13.96
N LEU A 56 -0.98 -16.02 13.12
CA LEU A 56 0.31 -15.37 13.26
C LEU A 56 0.23 -13.84 13.28
N VAL A 57 -0.95 -13.28 13.61
CA VAL A 57 -1.09 -11.83 13.73
C VAL A 57 -0.14 -11.31 14.82
N PRO A 58 0.83 -10.45 14.48
CA PRO A 58 1.77 -9.93 15.46
C PRO A 58 1.06 -9.02 16.47
N GLU A 59 1.49 -9.06 17.72
CA GLU A 59 1.01 -8.13 18.75
C GLU A 59 1.62 -6.73 18.59
N ASP A 60 2.71 -6.59 17.83
CA ASP A 60 3.50 -5.37 17.69
C ASP A 60 3.07 -4.49 16.50
N LEU A 61 1.77 -4.44 16.18
CA LEU A 61 1.27 -3.65 15.05
C LEU A 61 0.92 -2.21 15.41
N SER A 62 1.15 -1.34 14.44
CA SER A 62 0.73 0.05 14.48
C SER A 62 0.12 0.44 13.15
N ILE A 63 -0.73 1.46 13.17
CA ILE A 63 -1.25 2.13 11.99
C ILE A 63 -0.65 3.54 11.92
N ALA A 64 -0.06 3.87 10.77
CA ALA A 64 0.35 5.24 10.45
C ALA A 64 -0.74 5.93 9.64
N LEU A 65 -1.04 7.16 10.06
CA LEU A 65 -1.80 8.12 9.28
C LEU A 65 -0.78 8.98 8.55
N ILE A 66 -0.70 8.83 7.24
CA ILE A 66 0.27 9.53 6.40
C ILE A 66 -0.45 10.67 5.71
N LYS A 67 -0.03 11.89 6.01
CA LYS A 67 -0.55 13.12 5.43
C LYS A 67 0.24 13.49 4.19
N ILE A 68 -0.47 13.63 3.09
CA ILE A 68 0.02 14.24 1.84
C ILE A 68 -0.52 15.67 1.81
N SER A 69 0.37 16.64 1.95
CA SER A 69 0.05 18.06 2.01
C SER A 69 -0.01 18.69 0.61
N GLY A 70 -0.81 19.74 0.45
CA GLY A 70 -1.00 20.42 -0.83
C GLY A 70 -2.01 19.73 -1.76
N LYS A 71 -2.08 20.21 -3.01
CA LYS A 71 -2.97 19.70 -4.06
C LYS A 71 -2.21 18.79 -5.02
N ILE A 72 -1.71 17.66 -4.51
CA ILE A 72 -1.04 16.65 -5.34
C ILE A 72 -2.10 15.70 -5.92
N ALA A 73 -2.21 15.69 -7.25
CA ALA A 73 -3.08 14.76 -7.95
C ALA A 73 -2.44 13.38 -8.04
N SER A 74 -3.24 12.32 -7.86
CA SER A 74 -2.83 10.96 -8.16
C SER A 74 -2.97 10.66 -9.64
N LYS A 75 -2.02 9.90 -10.19
CA LYS A 75 -2.26 9.16 -11.44
C LYS A 75 -3.20 8.01 -11.10
N ASN A 76 -4.33 7.91 -11.79
CA ASN A 76 -5.30 6.84 -11.56
C ASN A 76 -5.08 5.72 -12.58
N ILE A 77 -4.94 4.49 -12.10
CA ILE A 77 -4.96 3.30 -12.95
C ILE A 77 -6.42 2.87 -13.13
N GLN A 78 -6.85 2.84 -14.39
CA GLN A 78 -8.17 2.37 -14.78
C GLN A 78 -8.17 0.83 -14.86
N LYS A 79 -9.29 0.22 -14.48
CA LYS A 79 -9.46 -1.25 -14.59
C LYS A 79 -9.26 -1.76 -16.03
N SER A 80 -9.57 -0.95 -17.03
CA SER A 80 -9.35 -1.26 -18.45
C SER A 80 -7.88 -1.35 -18.86
N GLU A 81 -6.96 -0.80 -18.05
CA GLU A 81 -5.51 -0.90 -18.27
C GLU A 81 -4.91 -2.18 -17.67
N LEU A 82 -5.71 -2.95 -16.94
CA LEU A 82 -5.26 -4.13 -16.20
C LEU A 82 -5.53 -5.42 -17.00
N PRO A 83 -4.66 -6.44 -16.87
CA PRO A 83 -4.93 -7.75 -17.45
C PRO A 83 -6.19 -8.37 -16.82
N ALA A 84 -6.89 -9.23 -17.56
CA ALA A 84 -8.15 -9.83 -17.09
C ALA A 84 -8.02 -10.54 -15.72
N ASN A 85 -6.85 -11.09 -15.44
CA ASN A 85 -6.53 -11.85 -14.24
C ASN A 85 -5.81 -11.01 -13.14
N TRP A 86 -5.95 -9.68 -13.17
CA TRP A 86 -5.23 -8.78 -12.26
C TRP A 86 -5.52 -9.00 -10.76
N ARG A 87 -6.60 -9.68 -10.41
CA ARG A 87 -6.98 -9.97 -9.01
C ARG A 87 -6.42 -11.29 -8.49
N ASP A 88 -5.79 -12.09 -9.34
CA ASP A 88 -5.29 -13.40 -8.95
C ASP A 88 -4.27 -13.31 -7.79
N SER A 89 -4.16 -14.42 -7.09
CA SER A 89 -3.16 -14.68 -6.05
C SER A 89 -2.46 -16.01 -6.38
N PRO A 90 -1.15 -16.02 -6.69
CA PRO A 90 -0.25 -14.87 -6.73
C PRO A 90 -0.58 -13.85 -7.85
N PRO A 91 -0.21 -12.57 -7.69
CA PRO A 91 -0.47 -11.55 -8.69
C PRO A 91 0.29 -11.81 -10.00
N PRO A 92 -0.30 -11.51 -11.18
CA PRO A 92 0.44 -11.62 -12.44
C PRO A 92 1.57 -10.59 -12.51
N LEU A 93 2.72 -11.00 -13.06
CA LEU A 93 3.94 -10.18 -13.18
C LEU A 93 3.69 -8.83 -13.86
N ARG A 94 2.71 -8.78 -14.78
CA ARG A 94 2.31 -7.57 -15.49
C ARG A 94 1.97 -6.39 -14.57
N LEU A 95 1.45 -6.64 -13.37
CA LEU A 95 1.11 -5.56 -12.42
C LEU A 95 2.37 -4.89 -11.84
N ALA A 96 3.40 -5.69 -11.55
CA ALA A 96 4.70 -5.17 -11.12
C ALA A 96 5.38 -4.37 -12.25
N GLU A 97 5.24 -4.80 -13.51
CA GLU A 97 5.73 -4.04 -14.67
C GLU A 97 5.06 -2.67 -14.78
N ILE A 98 3.74 -2.59 -14.60
CA ILE A 98 2.98 -1.33 -14.64
C ILE A 98 3.50 -0.36 -13.57
N GLY A 99 3.68 -0.82 -12.34
CA GLY A 99 4.16 0.03 -11.25
C GLY A 99 5.64 0.40 -11.38
N ASN A 100 6.51 -0.53 -11.81
CA ASN A 100 7.91 -0.22 -12.12
C ASN A 100 8.03 0.84 -13.22
N ALA A 101 7.23 0.74 -14.28
CA ALA A 101 7.21 1.73 -15.36
C ALA A 101 6.73 3.11 -14.88
N TRP A 102 5.78 3.13 -13.94
CA TRP A 102 5.33 4.36 -13.30
C TRP A 102 6.45 5.00 -12.46
N LEU A 103 7.13 4.22 -11.62
CA LEU A 103 8.26 4.68 -10.79
C LEU A 103 9.42 5.19 -11.65
N LEU A 104 9.80 4.43 -12.69
CA LEU A 104 10.86 4.83 -13.63
C LEU A 104 10.54 6.16 -14.33
N LYS A 105 9.27 6.38 -14.68
CA LYS A 105 8.82 7.61 -15.33
C LYS A 105 8.85 8.81 -14.36
N GLY A 106 8.61 8.59 -13.07
CA GLY A 106 8.64 9.63 -12.04
C GLY A 106 7.70 10.81 -12.32
N SER A 107 6.63 10.63 -13.10
CA SER A 107 5.76 11.73 -13.56
C SER A 107 4.70 12.17 -12.55
N SER A 108 4.58 11.47 -11.43
CA SER A 108 3.61 11.79 -10.38
C SER A 108 4.04 11.12 -9.07
N LEU A 109 3.90 11.82 -7.94
CA LEU A 109 4.19 11.26 -6.61
C LEU A 109 3.33 10.04 -6.26
N LEU A 110 2.07 10.03 -6.72
CA LEU A 110 1.06 9.09 -6.26
C LEU A 110 0.47 8.29 -7.42
N LEU A 111 0.37 6.98 -7.23
CA LEU A 111 -0.41 6.07 -8.09
C LEU A 111 -1.61 5.55 -7.30
N ARG A 112 -2.81 5.88 -7.75
CA ARG A 112 -4.05 5.31 -7.22
C ARG A 112 -4.41 4.06 -8.01
N VAL A 113 -4.43 2.93 -7.33
CA VAL A 113 -4.63 1.60 -7.92
C VAL A 113 -5.84 0.91 -7.29
N PRO A 114 -6.64 0.14 -8.03
CA PRO A 114 -7.75 -0.58 -7.44
C PRO A 114 -7.26 -1.65 -6.44
N SER A 115 -7.97 -1.84 -5.33
CA SER A 115 -7.72 -2.99 -4.46
C SER A 115 -8.17 -4.27 -5.17
N ALA A 116 -7.32 -5.30 -5.10
CA ALA A 116 -7.68 -6.63 -5.56
C ALA A 116 -8.66 -7.34 -4.60
N VAL A 117 -8.70 -6.89 -3.34
CA VAL A 117 -9.48 -7.53 -2.28
C VAL A 117 -10.88 -6.93 -2.19
N VAL A 118 -10.98 -5.61 -2.02
CA VAL A 118 -12.26 -4.91 -1.86
C VAL A 118 -12.57 -4.14 -3.13
N GLU A 119 -13.63 -4.56 -3.83
CA GLU A 119 -14.06 -3.85 -5.05
C GLU A 119 -14.47 -2.41 -4.74
N HIS A 120 -14.23 -1.52 -5.71
CA HIS A 120 -14.55 -0.09 -5.61
C HIS A 120 -13.75 0.69 -4.56
N GLU A 121 -12.81 0.05 -3.87
CA GLU A 121 -11.81 0.71 -3.03
C GLU A 121 -10.42 0.71 -3.69
N TYR A 122 -9.54 1.59 -3.21
CA TYR A 122 -8.27 1.87 -3.86
C TYR A 122 -7.14 1.99 -2.85
N ASN A 123 -5.98 1.48 -3.25
CA ASN A 123 -4.71 1.75 -2.59
C ASN A 123 -4.02 2.94 -3.24
N ILE A 124 -3.21 3.63 -2.46
CA ILE A 124 -2.34 4.72 -2.91
C ILE A 124 -0.90 4.24 -2.75
N LEU A 125 -0.19 4.13 -3.87
CA LEU A 125 1.25 3.95 -3.89
C LEU A 125 1.92 5.32 -3.90
N ILE A 126 3.01 5.45 -3.15
CA ILE A 126 3.81 6.66 -3.09
C ILE A 126 5.21 6.33 -3.60
N ASP A 127 5.70 7.16 -4.53
CA ASP A 127 7.06 7.11 -5.04
C ASP A 127 8.00 7.86 -4.07
N PRO A 128 8.85 7.15 -3.30
CA PRO A 128 9.77 7.78 -2.36
C PRO A 128 10.88 8.59 -3.06
N GLY A 129 11.13 8.34 -4.36
CA GLY A 129 12.14 9.05 -5.16
C GLY A 129 11.62 10.34 -5.81
N HIS A 130 10.31 10.60 -5.76
CA HIS A 130 9.72 11.75 -6.44
C HIS A 130 10.06 13.09 -5.72
N PRO A 131 10.34 14.19 -6.45
CA PRO A 131 10.69 15.50 -5.84
C PRO A 131 9.65 16.06 -4.87
N ASP A 132 8.39 15.70 -5.07
CA ASP A 132 7.27 16.10 -4.19
C ASP A 132 7.13 15.23 -2.93
N MET A 133 8.01 14.25 -2.69
CA MET A 133 7.98 13.42 -1.49
C MET A 133 8.08 14.25 -0.18
N LYS A 134 8.67 15.46 -0.26
CA LYS A 134 8.67 16.47 0.83
C LYS A 134 7.27 16.88 1.33
N SER A 135 6.22 16.60 0.55
CA SER A 135 4.83 16.84 0.94
C SER A 135 4.23 15.73 1.81
N VAL A 136 4.91 14.59 1.92
CA VAL A 136 4.48 13.39 2.63
C VAL A 136 5.07 13.40 4.03
N SER A 137 4.21 13.25 5.03
CA SER A 137 4.60 13.26 6.44
C SER A 137 3.73 12.30 7.24
N ILE A 138 4.27 11.75 8.32
CA ILE A 138 3.48 10.95 9.26
C ILE A 138 2.75 11.93 10.18
N GLN A 139 1.42 11.92 10.14
CA GLN A 139 0.59 12.72 11.02
C GLN A 139 0.51 12.10 12.43
N SER A 140 0.22 10.80 12.50
CA SER A 140 0.18 10.05 13.74
C SER A 140 0.56 8.59 13.50
N VAL A 141 0.97 7.94 14.59
CA VAL A 141 1.13 6.49 14.66
C VAL A 141 0.43 6.03 15.92
N GLU A 142 -0.46 5.06 15.76
CA GLU A 142 -1.29 4.53 16.84
C GLU A 142 -1.06 3.01 16.93
N PRO A 143 -1.03 2.42 18.15
CA PRO A 143 -1.12 0.98 18.30
C PRO A 143 -2.34 0.44 17.56
N TYR A 144 -2.17 -0.65 16.83
CA TYR A 144 -3.24 -1.24 16.03
C TYR A 144 -3.51 -2.67 16.49
N HIS A 145 -4.73 -2.92 16.96
CA HIS A 145 -5.18 -4.23 17.40
C HIS A 145 -6.34 -4.66 16.51
N PHE A 146 -6.28 -5.90 16.01
CA PHE A 146 -7.43 -6.49 15.35
C PHE A 146 -8.49 -6.88 16.39
N ASP A 147 -9.76 -6.70 16.04
CA ASP A 147 -10.84 -7.23 16.84
C ASP A 147 -10.82 -8.76 16.76
N VAL A 148 -10.80 -9.43 17.91
CA VAL A 148 -10.73 -10.89 18.01
C VAL A 148 -11.86 -11.60 17.26
N ARG A 149 -13.01 -10.93 17.04
CA ARG A 149 -14.13 -11.47 16.28
C ARG A 149 -13.82 -11.66 14.81
N LEU A 150 -12.86 -10.92 14.24
CA LEU A 150 -12.40 -11.12 12.85
C LEU A 150 -11.77 -12.51 12.63
N PHE A 151 -11.41 -13.20 13.72
CA PHE A 151 -10.82 -14.52 13.70
C PHE A 151 -11.76 -15.60 14.25
N LYS A 152 -12.95 -15.23 14.74
CA LYS A 152 -13.94 -16.18 15.26
C LYS A 152 -14.82 -16.67 14.12
N GLY A 153 -14.60 -17.91 13.68
CA GLY A 153 -15.39 -18.55 12.61
C GLY A 153 -14.58 -19.00 11.40
N ILE A 154 -13.25 -18.99 11.51
CA ILE A 154 -12.29 -19.52 10.54
C ILE A 154 -11.57 -20.70 11.19
#